data_AF-A0A091W2E0-F1
#
_entry.id   AF-A0A091W2E0-F1
#
_cell.length_a   1.000
_cell.length_b   1.000
_cell.length_c   1.000
_cell.angle_alpha   90.00
_cell.angle_beta   90.00
_cell.angle_gamma   90.00
#
_symmetry.space_group_name_H-M   'P 1'
#
loop_
_entity.id
_entity.type
_entity.pdbx_description
1 polymer ?
#
loop_
_entity_poly.entity_id
_entity_poly.type
_entity_poly.pdbx_seq_one_letter_code
_entity_poly.pdbx_strand_id
1 'polypeptide(L)'
;GPSNSEGAGKVSLLKKVPALKDGDFTLAECTAILLYLSRKYNTPDHWYPSDIQKRAQVDEYLSWHHANIRANAPKTMWIKVLIPLFTGQPLPSEKLQEVMEGLSTSLKQFEERFLKDKAFIVGSEISLADLVAIVELMQPVGVGCDVFEDRPRLMEWRRRVEDAVGKELFFQAHEMILNIKELSNIQIDPQLKEHLAPVLMK
;
A
#
# COMPACT_ATOMS: atom_id res chain seq x y z
N GLY A 1 -0.76 20.94 3.18
CA GLY A 1 -1.53 21.98 3.88
C GLY A 1 -1.60 21.65 5.36
N PRO A 2 -1.65 22.66 6.26
CA PRO A 2 -1.47 22.48 7.69
C PRO A 2 -2.62 21.65 8.31
N SER A 3 -2.25 20.78 9.26
CA SER A 3 -3.11 20.11 10.26
C SER A 3 -4.56 19.77 9.86
N ASN A 4 -4.75 18.64 9.16
CA ASN A 4 -6.08 18.02 9.02
C ASN A 4 -6.50 17.19 10.26
N SER A 5 -5.82 17.36 11.40
CA SER A 5 -6.09 16.61 12.64
C SER A 5 -7.49 16.88 13.21
N GLU A 6 -8.05 18.08 13.00
CA GLU A 6 -9.41 18.42 13.45
C GLU A 6 -10.52 17.81 12.58
N GLY A 7 -10.26 17.59 11.29
CA GLY A 7 -11.19 16.94 10.35
C GLY A 7 -11.14 15.40 10.44
N ALA A 8 -9.92 14.85 10.48
CA ALA A 8 -9.73 13.40 10.58
C ALA A 8 -10.22 12.83 11.92
N GLY A 9 -10.04 13.57 13.03
CA GLY A 9 -10.56 13.17 14.34
C GLY A 9 -12.09 13.15 14.44
N LYS A 10 -12.79 13.90 13.58
CA LYS A 10 -14.26 13.89 13.48
C LYS A 10 -14.79 12.72 12.64
N VAL A 11 -13.96 12.14 11.78
CA VAL A 11 -14.34 11.00 10.91
C VAL A 11 -13.90 9.67 11.52
N SER A 12 -12.72 9.61 12.15
CA SER A 12 -12.20 8.39 12.76
C SER A 12 -11.51 8.69 14.10
N LEU A 13 -12.05 8.10 15.17
CA LEU A 13 -11.44 8.12 16.51
C LEU A 13 -10.04 7.47 16.52
N LEU A 14 -9.75 6.60 15.54
CA LEU A 14 -8.46 5.92 15.42
C LEU A 14 -7.34 6.85 14.92
N LYS A 15 -7.67 8.06 14.45
CA LYS A 15 -6.71 9.05 13.91
C LYS A 15 -5.78 8.48 12.83
N LYS A 16 -6.30 7.55 12.04
CA LYS A 16 -5.62 6.92 10.89
C LYS A 16 -6.40 7.20 9.61
N VAL A 17 -5.66 7.25 8.50
CA VAL A 17 -6.21 7.26 7.15
C VAL A 17 -5.93 5.92 6.46
N PRO A 18 -6.81 5.48 5.53
CA PRO A 18 -8.07 6.11 5.13
C PRO A 18 -9.20 5.93 6.17
N ALA A 19 -10.19 6.82 6.11
CA ALA A 19 -11.44 6.72 6.85
C ALA A 19 -12.60 7.17 5.95
N LEU A 20 -13.70 6.42 5.98
CA LEU A 20 -14.92 6.66 5.22
C LEU A 20 -15.99 7.24 6.15
N LYS A 21 -16.72 8.25 5.65
CA LYS A 21 -17.94 8.77 6.26
C LYS A 21 -19.06 8.72 5.23
N ASP A 22 -20.20 8.16 5.63
CA ASP A 22 -21.37 7.98 4.79
C ASP A 22 -22.63 8.31 5.59
N GLY A 23 -23.07 9.58 5.49
CA GLY A 23 -24.01 10.15 6.45
C GLY A 23 -23.40 10.18 7.86
N ASP A 24 -24.10 9.56 8.81
CA ASP A 24 -23.65 9.42 10.20
C ASP A 24 -22.79 8.15 10.44
N PHE A 25 -22.72 7.25 9.46
CA PHE A 25 -21.89 6.05 9.55
C PHE A 25 -20.43 6.38 9.24
N THR A 26 -19.51 5.89 10.08
CA THR A 26 -18.07 5.99 9.83
C THR A 26 -17.42 4.61 9.84
N LEU A 27 -16.42 4.43 8.99
CA LEU A 27 -15.69 3.19 8.83
C LEU A 27 -14.21 3.47 8.61
N ALA A 28 -13.36 2.72 9.30
CA ALA A 28 -11.91 2.74 9.13
C ALA A 28 -11.43 1.41 8.54
N GLU A 29 -10.13 1.31 8.28
CA GLU A 29 -9.46 0.18 7.62
C GLU A 29 -9.78 0.09 6.11
N CYS A 30 -8.72 0.19 5.28
CA CYS A 30 -8.86 0.20 3.83
C CYS A 30 -9.60 -1.04 3.29
N THR A 31 -9.29 -2.24 3.80
CA THR A 31 -9.97 -3.49 3.45
C THR A 31 -11.47 -3.42 3.76
N ALA A 32 -11.85 -2.99 4.96
CA ALA A 32 -13.26 -2.88 5.32
C ALA A 32 -14.00 -1.83 4.49
N ILE A 33 -13.35 -0.69 4.22
CA ILE A 33 -13.88 0.36 3.33
C ILE A 33 -14.11 -0.16 1.92
N LEU A 34 -13.14 -0.87 1.33
CA LEU A 34 -13.26 -1.43 -0.02
C LEU A 34 -14.41 -2.45 -0.11
N LEU A 35 -14.55 -3.33 0.90
CA LEU A 35 -15.64 -4.29 0.99
C LEU A 35 -17.00 -3.61 1.20
N TYR A 36 -17.05 -2.52 1.95
CA TYR A 36 -18.26 -1.71 2.11
C TYR A 36 -18.68 -1.07 0.80
N LEU A 37 -17.73 -0.45 0.09
CA LEU A 37 -17.98 0.21 -1.19
C LEU A 37 -18.43 -0.80 -2.26
N SER A 38 -17.79 -1.98 -2.33
CA SER A 38 -18.17 -3.00 -3.32
C SER A 38 -19.62 -3.45 -3.13
N ARG A 39 -20.03 -3.68 -1.87
CA ARG A 39 -21.40 -4.10 -1.50
C ARG A 39 -22.41 -2.97 -1.66
N LYS A 40 -22.10 -1.76 -1.17
CA LYS A 40 -23.02 -0.61 -1.21
C LYS A 40 -23.35 -0.19 -2.64
N TYR A 41 -22.34 -0.16 -3.51
CA TYR A 41 -22.49 0.32 -4.89
C TYR A 41 -22.74 -0.80 -5.90
N ASN A 42 -22.85 -2.05 -5.44
CA ASN A 42 -23.04 -3.23 -6.30
C ASN A 42 -22.04 -3.24 -7.47
N THR A 43 -20.76 -3.07 -7.14
CA THR A 43 -19.67 -3.03 -8.14
C THR A 43 -19.60 -4.33 -8.94
N PRO A 44 -18.97 -4.34 -10.13
CA PRO A 44 -18.76 -5.57 -10.91
C PRO A 44 -18.23 -6.73 -10.06
N ASP A 45 -18.76 -7.94 -10.30
CA ASP A 45 -18.55 -9.11 -9.43
C ASP A 45 -17.07 -9.48 -9.27
N HIS A 46 -16.23 -9.27 -10.30
CA HIS A 46 -14.81 -9.61 -10.23
C HIS A 46 -14.05 -8.92 -9.08
N TRP A 47 -14.47 -7.73 -8.65
CA TRP A 47 -13.81 -7.03 -7.54
C TRP A 47 -13.91 -7.81 -6.23
N TYR A 48 -15.11 -8.32 -5.94
CA TYR A 48 -15.39 -9.10 -4.75
C TYR A 48 -16.41 -10.22 -5.05
N PRO A 49 -15.94 -11.34 -5.64
CA PRO A 49 -16.81 -12.33 -6.28
C PRO A 49 -17.89 -12.90 -5.36
N SER A 50 -19.05 -13.24 -5.94
CA SER A 50 -20.10 -13.98 -5.24
C SER A 50 -19.79 -15.46 -5.05
N ASP A 51 -18.95 -16.02 -5.93
CA ASP A 51 -18.46 -17.40 -5.78
C ASP A 51 -17.71 -17.56 -4.46
N ILE A 52 -18.12 -18.55 -3.66
CA ILE A 52 -17.65 -18.69 -2.28
C ILE A 52 -16.15 -18.99 -2.20
N GLN A 53 -15.60 -19.72 -3.18
CA GLN A 53 -14.18 -20.08 -3.17
C GLN A 53 -13.31 -18.91 -3.62
N LYS A 54 -13.71 -18.20 -4.68
CA LYS A 54 -13.01 -16.98 -5.12
C LYS A 54 -13.06 -15.89 -4.07
N ARG A 55 -14.21 -15.70 -3.41
CA ARG A 55 -14.36 -14.77 -2.28
C ARG A 55 -13.41 -15.13 -1.14
N ALA A 56 -13.36 -16.40 -0.75
CA ALA A 56 -12.44 -16.87 0.28
C ALA A 56 -10.96 -16.63 -0.09
N GLN A 57 -10.60 -16.71 -1.38
CA GLN A 57 -9.25 -16.39 -1.84
C GLN A 57 -8.95 -14.88 -1.77
N VAL A 58 -9.92 -14.02 -2.07
CA VAL A 58 -9.78 -12.56 -1.86
C VAL A 58 -9.60 -12.28 -0.36
N ASP A 59 -10.45 -12.85 0.49
CA ASP A 59 -10.39 -12.67 1.95
C ASP A 59 -9.07 -13.23 2.54
N GLU A 60 -8.57 -14.35 2.03
CA GLU A 60 -7.27 -14.93 2.42
C GLU A 60 -6.14 -13.94 2.14
N TYR A 61 -6.09 -13.38 0.93
CA TYR A 61 -5.07 -12.40 0.57
C TYR A 61 -5.19 -11.13 1.42
N LEU A 62 -6.41 -10.59 1.54
CA LEU A 62 -6.71 -9.38 2.32
C LEU A 62 -6.47 -9.55 3.83
N SER A 63 -6.36 -10.79 4.31
CA SER A 63 -5.91 -11.07 5.68
C SER A 63 -4.39 -11.23 5.76
N TRP A 64 -3.81 -11.98 4.82
CA TRP A 64 -2.38 -12.29 4.80
C TRP A 64 -1.49 -11.06 4.56
N HIS A 65 -1.88 -10.14 3.68
CA HIS A 65 -1.01 -9.02 3.28
C HIS A 65 -0.62 -8.12 4.45
N HIS A 66 -1.50 -7.95 5.45
CA HIS A 66 -1.28 -7.11 6.64
C HIS A 66 0.02 -7.44 7.38
N ALA A 67 0.31 -8.73 7.55
CA ALA A 67 1.48 -9.21 8.29
C ALA A 67 2.72 -9.44 7.40
N ASN A 68 2.58 -9.30 6.08
CA ASN A 68 3.62 -9.65 5.11
C ASN A 68 4.02 -8.42 4.30
N ILE A 69 3.45 -8.23 3.11
CA ILE A 69 3.77 -7.11 2.23
C ILE A 69 3.59 -5.77 2.94
N ARG A 70 2.43 -5.56 3.60
CA ARG A 70 2.12 -4.30 4.29
C ARG A 70 3.01 -3.99 5.47
N ALA A 71 3.59 -5.02 6.10
CA ALA A 71 4.50 -4.88 7.23
C ALA A 71 5.89 -4.38 6.81
N ASN A 72 6.29 -4.60 5.56
CA ASN A 72 7.64 -4.28 5.08
C ASN A 72 7.68 -3.21 3.99
N ALA A 73 6.78 -3.25 3.00
CA ALA A 73 6.85 -2.36 1.84
C ALA A 73 6.90 -0.86 2.21
N PRO A 74 6.04 -0.35 3.12
CA PRO A 74 6.09 1.06 3.51
C PRO A 74 7.33 1.46 4.34
N LYS A 75 8.04 0.49 4.94
CA LYS A 75 9.27 0.79 5.70
C LYS A 75 10.37 1.33 4.79
N THR A 76 10.38 0.97 3.51
CA THR A 76 11.33 1.53 2.52
C THR A 76 11.19 3.05 2.41
N MET A 77 9.96 3.57 2.37
CA MET A 77 9.66 5.00 2.42
C MET A 77 10.12 5.66 3.71
N TRP A 78 9.89 5.00 4.86
CA TRP A 78 10.37 5.50 6.14
C TRP A 78 11.89 5.63 6.18
N ILE A 79 12.60 4.61 5.73
CA ILE A 79 14.07 4.55 5.77
C ILE A 79 14.69 5.56 4.79
N LYS A 80 14.20 5.63 3.55
CA LYS A 80 14.82 6.45 2.49
C LYS A 80 14.37 7.90 2.48
N VAL A 81 13.19 8.21 3.03
CA VAL A 81 12.59 9.55 2.91
C VAL A 81 12.21 10.11 4.28
N LEU A 82 11.29 9.48 5.00
CA LEU A 82 10.68 10.13 6.16
C LEU A 82 11.67 10.33 7.31
N ILE A 83 12.42 9.30 7.72
CA ILE A 83 13.38 9.46 8.81
C ILE A 83 14.46 10.48 8.46
N PRO A 84 15.10 10.46 7.26
CA PRO A 84 16.01 11.53 6.85
C PRO A 84 15.38 12.93 6.88
N LEU A 85 14.10 13.06 6.53
CA LEU A 85 13.37 14.33 6.60
C LEU A 85 13.20 14.83 8.06
N PHE A 86 12.98 13.90 9.00
CA PHE A 86 12.85 14.17 10.43
C PHE A 86 14.20 14.42 11.12
N THR A 87 15.24 13.66 10.81
CA THR A 87 16.51 13.66 11.55
C THR A 87 17.60 14.46 10.84
N GLY A 88 17.45 14.72 9.55
CA GLY A 88 18.49 15.29 8.69
C GLY A 88 19.62 14.31 8.35
N GLN A 89 19.49 13.02 8.72
CA GLN A 89 20.53 12.00 8.53
C GLN A 89 19.97 10.74 7.87
N PRO A 90 20.68 10.15 6.90
CA PRO A 90 20.30 8.86 6.34
C PRO A 90 20.44 7.74 7.37
N LEU A 91 19.63 6.69 7.23
CA LEU A 91 19.83 5.45 7.99
C LEU A 91 20.96 4.61 7.39
N PRO A 92 21.57 3.71 8.19
CA PRO A 92 22.49 2.70 7.70
C PRO A 92 21.85 1.82 6.61
N SER A 93 22.63 1.45 5.59
CA SER A 93 22.19 0.62 4.46
C SER A 93 21.64 -0.73 4.90
N GLU A 94 22.13 -1.28 6.00
CA GLU A 94 21.74 -2.58 6.55
C GLU A 94 20.26 -2.61 6.92
N LYS A 95 19.70 -1.48 7.36
CA LYS A 95 18.27 -1.38 7.70
C LYS A 95 17.38 -1.49 6.47
N LEU A 96 17.80 -0.89 5.37
CA LEU A 96 17.10 -1.05 4.10
C LEU A 96 17.22 -2.50 3.61
N GLN A 97 18.40 -3.09 3.71
CA GLN A 97 18.65 -4.48 3.31
C GLN A 97 17.76 -5.46 4.08
N GLU A 98 17.67 -5.35 5.41
CA GLU A 98 16.80 -6.18 6.26
C GLU A 98 15.32 -6.12 5.81
N VAL A 99 14.83 -4.91 5.53
CA VAL A 99 13.46 -4.71 5.02
C VAL A 99 13.27 -5.32 3.63
N MET A 100 14.26 -5.17 2.74
CA MET A 100 14.20 -5.72 1.38
C MET A 100 14.27 -7.25 1.38
N GLU A 101 15.02 -7.87 2.28
CA GLU A 101 15.06 -9.33 2.45
C GLU A 101 13.72 -9.89 2.97
N GLY A 102 13.12 -9.23 3.95
CA GLY A 102 11.77 -9.56 4.44
C GLY A 102 10.69 -9.40 3.36
N LEU A 103 10.80 -8.34 2.55
CA LEU A 103 9.91 -8.12 1.41
C LEU A 103 10.12 -9.16 0.32
N SER A 104 11.37 -9.53 0.01
CA SER A 104 11.70 -10.58 -0.96
C SER A 104 11.10 -11.93 -0.58
N THR A 105 11.12 -12.26 0.72
CA THR A 105 10.46 -13.46 1.27
C THR A 105 8.95 -13.40 1.08
N SER A 106 8.33 -12.25 1.38
CA SER A 106 6.90 -12.03 1.20
C SER A 106 6.50 -12.13 -0.28
N LEU A 107 7.32 -11.60 -1.19
CA LEU A 107 7.09 -11.67 -2.64
C LEU A 107 7.20 -13.09 -3.18
N LYS A 108 8.14 -13.89 -2.66
CA LYS A 108 8.21 -15.33 -2.99
C LYS A 108 6.91 -16.03 -2.59
N GLN A 109 6.43 -15.80 -1.37
CA GLN A 109 5.14 -16.36 -0.93
C GLN A 109 3.97 -15.85 -1.77
N PHE A 110 3.97 -14.56 -2.13
CA PHE A 110 2.99 -13.98 -3.05
C PHE A 110 2.92 -14.75 -4.36
N GLU A 111 4.08 -14.95 -5.00
CA GLU A 111 4.16 -15.66 -6.27
C GLU A 111 3.76 -17.14 -6.16
N GLU A 112 4.19 -17.84 -5.11
CA GLU A 112 3.97 -19.30 -4.97
C GLU A 112 2.56 -19.65 -4.44
N ARG A 113 2.01 -18.84 -3.53
CA ARG A 113 0.69 -19.09 -2.92
C ARG A 113 -0.44 -18.43 -3.71
N PHE A 114 -0.26 -17.17 -4.09
CA PHE A 114 -1.35 -16.34 -4.58
C PHE A 114 -1.35 -16.24 -6.10
N LEU A 115 -0.30 -15.70 -6.73
CA LEU A 115 -0.29 -15.46 -8.16
C LEU A 115 -0.17 -16.76 -8.98
N LYS A 116 0.81 -17.61 -8.68
CA LYS A 116 1.13 -18.84 -9.43
C LYS A 116 1.25 -18.53 -10.94
N ASP A 117 0.51 -19.26 -11.77
CA ASP A 117 0.43 -19.07 -13.22
C ASP A 117 -0.86 -18.35 -13.65
N LYS A 118 -1.58 -17.74 -12.69
CA LYS A 118 -2.83 -17.01 -12.97
C LYS A 118 -2.53 -15.61 -13.49
N ALA A 119 -3.54 -15.01 -14.13
CA ALA A 119 -3.45 -13.64 -14.59
C ALA A 119 -3.51 -12.63 -13.43
N PHE A 120 -4.31 -12.93 -12.42
CA PHE A 120 -4.55 -12.14 -11.22
C PHE A 120 -4.63 -13.06 -9.99
N ILE A 121 -4.63 -12.49 -8.79
CA ILE A 121 -4.54 -13.23 -7.53
C ILE A 121 -5.65 -14.26 -7.36
N VAL A 122 -6.86 -14.02 -7.87
CA VAL A 122 -8.01 -14.94 -7.72
C VAL A 122 -8.52 -15.51 -9.04
N GLY A 123 -7.81 -15.31 -10.15
CA GLY A 123 -8.18 -15.91 -11.43
C GLY A 123 -7.80 -15.10 -12.66
N SER A 124 -8.77 -14.94 -13.56
CA SER A 124 -8.60 -14.31 -14.88
C SER A 124 -8.92 -12.82 -14.91
N GLU A 125 -9.56 -12.28 -13.87
CA GLU A 125 -9.96 -10.87 -13.75
C GLU A 125 -9.36 -10.25 -12.49
N ILE A 126 -9.16 -8.93 -12.53
CA ILE A 126 -8.67 -8.15 -11.39
C ILE A 126 -9.65 -8.22 -10.23
N SER A 127 -9.13 -8.27 -9.00
CA SER A 127 -9.93 -8.23 -7.78
C SER A 127 -9.43 -7.19 -6.78
N LEU A 128 -10.15 -7.01 -5.67
CA LEU A 128 -9.66 -6.18 -4.56
C LEU A 128 -8.32 -6.65 -4.01
N ALA A 129 -8.01 -7.96 -4.10
CA ALA A 129 -6.72 -8.47 -3.69
C ALA A 129 -5.59 -7.86 -4.54
N ASP A 130 -5.77 -7.80 -5.86
CA ASP A 130 -4.77 -7.26 -6.78
C ASP A 130 -4.58 -5.74 -6.58
N LEU A 131 -5.69 -5.03 -6.37
CA LEU A 131 -5.67 -3.59 -6.10
C LEU A 131 -4.90 -3.27 -4.81
N VAL A 132 -5.13 -4.01 -3.73
CA VAL A 132 -4.40 -3.83 -2.46
C VAL A 132 -2.93 -4.22 -2.61
N ALA A 133 -2.64 -5.31 -3.30
CA ALA A 133 -1.27 -5.74 -3.56
C ALA A 133 -0.45 -4.68 -4.30
N ILE A 134 -0.99 -4.15 -5.41
CA ILE A 134 -0.20 -3.28 -6.28
C ILE A 134 0.12 -1.96 -5.60
N VAL A 135 -0.83 -1.34 -4.88
CA VAL A 135 -0.58 -0.05 -4.21
C VAL A 135 0.45 -0.18 -3.08
N GLU A 136 0.53 -1.34 -2.43
CA GLU A 136 1.58 -1.62 -1.45
C GLU A 136 2.95 -1.80 -2.10
N LEU A 137 3.01 -2.51 -3.23
CA LEU A 137 4.26 -2.75 -3.96
C LEU A 137 4.78 -1.52 -4.71
N MET A 138 3.92 -0.54 -4.99
CA MET A 138 4.35 0.74 -5.54
C MET A 138 5.06 1.64 -4.51
N GLN A 139 4.93 1.36 -3.20
CA GLN A 139 5.65 2.10 -2.14
C GLN A 139 7.18 2.02 -2.28
N PRO A 140 7.78 0.82 -2.33
CA PRO A 140 9.22 0.68 -2.55
C PRO A 140 9.66 1.21 -3.92
N VAL A 141 8.85 1.01 -4.97
CA VAL A 141 9.16 1.54 -6.32
C VAL A 141 9.29 3.06 -6.29
N GLY A 142 8.39 3.76 -5.58
CA GLY A 142 8.43 5.22 -5.47
C GLY A 142 9.69 5.79 -4.83
N VAL A 143 10.42 4.97 -4.06
CA VAL A 143 11.71 5.35 -3.47
C VAL A 143 12.91 4.70 -4.16
N GLY A 144 12.73 4.20 -5.38
CA GLY A 144 13.78 3.61 -6.20
C GLY A 144 14.24 2.23 -5.72
N CYS A 145 13.37 1.49 -5.02
CA CYS A 145 13.57 0.08 -4.72
C CYS A 145 12.66 -0.72 -5.64
N ASP A 146 13.16 -1.13 -6.81
CA ASP A 146 12.35 -1.90 -7.76
C ASP A 146 12.19 -3.34 -7.27
N VAL A 147 10.99 -3.66 -6.78
CA VAL A 147 10.64 -4.99 -6.28
C VAL A 147 10.20 -5.95 -7.39
N PHE A 148 10.08 -5.47 -8.62
CA PHE A 148 9.69 -6.24 -9.79
C PHE A 148 10.90 -6.72 -10.61
N GLU A 149 12.07 -6.11 -10.40
CA GLU A 149 13.32 -6.52 -11.02
C GLU A 149 13.59 -8.02 -10.77
N ASP A 150 14.06 -8.72 -11.80
CA ASP A 150 14.28 -10.17 -11.82
C ASP A 150 13.06 -11.06 -11.49
N ARG A 151 11.83 -10.52 -11.52
CA ARG A 151 10.58 -11.24 -11.24
C ARG A 151 9.60 -11.16 -12.42
N PRO A 152 9.82 -11.93 -13.51
CA PRO A 152 9.03 -11.81 -14.74
C PRO A 152 7.53 -12.03 -14.55
N ARG A 153 7.11 -12.93 -13.64
CA ARG A 153 5.70 -13.13 -13.33
C ARG A 153 5.07 -11.91 -12.65
N LEU A 154 5.77 -11.30 -11.70
CA LEU A 154 5.29 -10.08 -11.04
C LEU A 154 5.27 -8.89 -11.99
N MET A 155 6.26 -8.76 -12.87
CA MET A 155 6.27 -7.72 -13.90
C MET A 155 5.06 -7.83 -14.82
N GLU A 156 4.76 -9.04 -15.31
CA GLU A 156 3.60 -9.25 -16.19
C GLU A 156 2.28 -9.08 -15.44
N TRP A 157 2.18 -9.55 -14.18
CA TRP A 157 1.00 -9.29 -13.34
C TRP A 157 0.79 -7.79 -13.11
N ARG A 158 1.84 -7.03 -12.77
CA ARG A 158 1.79 -5.58 -12.62
C ARG A 158 1.25 -4.92 -13.89
N ARG A 159 1.78 -5.29 -15.05
CA ARG A 159 1.33 -4.76 -16.35
C ARG A 159 -0.18 -5.00 -16.58
N ARG A 160 -0.67 -6.19 -16.24
CA ARG A 160 -2.10 -6.53 -16.34
C ARG A 160 -2.95 -5.71 -15.37
N VAL A 161 -2.47 -5.48 -14.15
CA VAL A 161 -3.16 -4.65 -13.16
C VAL A 161 -3.20 -3.18 -13.61
N GLU A 162 -2.10 -2.64 -14.12
CA GLU A 162 -2.04 -1.29 -14.69
C GLU A 162 -3.04 -1.12 -15.85
N ASP A 163 -3.10 -2.09 -16.76
CA ASP A 163 -4.05 -2.08 -17.87
C ASP A 163 -5.51 -2.18 -17.39
N ALA A 164 -5.79 -3.04 -16.40
CA ALA A 164 -7.15 -3.26 -15.88
C ALA A 164 -7.69 -2.08 -15.05
N VAL A 165 -6.81 -1.37 -14.32
CA VAL A 165 -7.17 -0.13 -13.60
C VAL A 165 -7.31 1.05 -14.57
N GLY A 166 -6.55 1.03 -15.67
CA GLY A 166 -6.39 2.14 -16.58
C GLY A 166 -5.15 2.96 -16.22
N LYS A 167 -4.21 3.07 -17.17
CA LYS A 167 -2.88 3.66 -16.95
C LYS A 167 -2.91 5.09 -16.42
N GLU A 168 -3.81 5.93 -16.94
CA GLU A 168 -3.94 7.31 -16.50
C GLU A 168 -4.28 7.39 -15.00
N LEU A 169 -5.31 6.65 -14.57
CA LEU A 169 -5.70 6.57 -13.16
C LEU A 169 -4.60 5.95 -12.31
N PHE A 170 -3.94 4.91 -12.81
CA PHE A 170 -2.83 4.27 -12.10
C PHE A 170 -1.69 5.26 -11.83
N PHE A 171 -1.23 6.00 -12.84
CA PHE A 171 -0.16 6.98 -12.65
C PHE A 171 -0.61 8.19 -11.84
N GLN A 172 -1.84 8.67 -12.01
CA GLN A 172 -2.39 9.74 -11.20
C GLN A 172 -2.43 9.37 -9.71
N ALA A 173 -2.90 8.16 -9.38
CA ALA A 173 -2.95 7.67 -8.00
C ALA A 173 -1.56 7.52 -7.36
N HIS A 174 -0.52 7.29 -8.18
CA HIS A 174 0.86 7.11 -7.73
C HIS A 174 1.75 8.34 -7.96
N GLU A 175 1.23 9.47 -8.45
CA GLU A 175 2.02 10.65 -8.80
C GLU A 175 2.90 11.13 -7.64
N MET A 176 2.28 11.31 -6.46
CA MET A 176 3.00 11.74 -5.25
C MET A 176 4.08 10.73 -4.85
N ILE A 177 3.81 9.42 -4.95
CA ILE A 177 4.75 8.42 -4.46
C ILE A 177 5.93 8.20 -5.41
N LEU A 178 5.70 8.37 -6.72
CA LEU A 178 6.73 8.24 -7.75
C LEU A 178 7.64 9.48 -7.85
N ASN A 179 7.25 10.60 -7.22
CA ASN A 179 8.05 11.82 -7.20
C ASN A 179 8.86 11.95 -5.90
N ILE A 180 9.96 11.20 -5.80
CA ILE A 180 10.82 11.20 -4.59
C ILE A 180 11.32 12.60 -4.21
N LYS A 181 11.56 13.49 -5.17
CA LYS A 181 12.00 14.87 -4.90
C LYS A 181 10.93 15.66 -4.16
N GLU A 182 9.68 15.50 -4.57
CA GLU A 182 8.55 16.15 -3.91
C GLU A 182 8.34 15.57 -2.51
N LEU A 183 8.45 14.25 -2.35
CA LEU A 183 8.40 13.60 -1.04
C LEU A 183 9.49 14.10 -0.09
N SER A 184 10.74 14.25 -0.58
CA SER A 184 11.86 14.78 0.20
C SER A 184 11.75 16.27 0.52
N ASN A 185 10.83 17.00 -0.11
CA ASN A 185 10.59 18.42 0.13
C ASN A 185 9.35 18.68 1.00
N ILE A 186 8.68 17.63 1.51
CA ILE A 186 7.53 17.78 2.40
C ILE A 186 7.95 18.59 3.64
N GLN A 187 7.24 19.68 3.90
CA GLN A 187 7.43 20.46 5.12
C GLN A 187 6.80 19.72 6.30
N ILE A 188 7.65 19.23 7.21
CA ILE A 188 7.22 18.68 8.49
C ILE A 188 7.00 19.85 9.46
N ASP A 189 5.90 19.79 10.21
CA ASP A 189 5.65 20.68 11.34
C ASP A 189 6.87 20.72 12.29
N PRO A 190 7.42 21.90 12.62
CA PRO A 190 8.63 22.01 13.44
C PRO A 190 8.50 21.37 14.83
N GLN A 191 7.35 21.47 15.50
CA GLN A 191 7.13 20.87 16.82
C GLN A 191 7.08 19.35 16.72
N LEU A 192 6.41 18.83 15.69
CA LEU A 192 6.39 17.39 15.42
C LEU A 192 7.80 16.86 15.13
N LYS A 193 8.59 17.63 14.38
CA LYS A 193 9.99 17.27 14.07
C LYS A 193 10.86 17.23 15.32
N GLU A 194 10.77 18.24 16.18
CA GLU A 194 11.51 18.31 17.44
C GLU A 194 11.16 17.14 18.38
N HIS A 195 9.88 16.74 18.42
CA HIS A 195 9.43 15.63 19.25
C HIS A 195 9.85 14.25 18.72
N LEU A 196 9.77 14.03 17.41
CA LEU A 196 9.99 12.69 16.81
C LEU A 196 11.45 12.41 16.47
N ALA A 197 12.26 13.40 16.12
CA ALA A 197 13.64 13.17 15.70
C ALA A 197 14.49 12.39 16.74
N PRO A 198 14.43 12.67 18.05
CA PRO A 198 15.18 11.91 19.05
C PRO A 198 14.69 10.46 19.24
N VAL A 199 13.41 10.19 18.95
CA VAL A 199 12.82 8.85 19.03
C VAL A 199 13.25 8.01 17.83
N LEU A 200 13.30 8.62 16.64
CA LEU A 200 13.65 7.96 15.39
C LEU A 200 15.16 7.69 15.23
N MET A 201 16.01 8.33 16.05
CA MET A 201 17.45 8.09 16.10
C MET A 201 17.87 6.98 17.09
N LYS A 202 16.93 6.40 17.84
CA LYS A 202 17.17 5.26 18.76
C LYS A 202 16.85 3.94 18.07
#